data_AF-A0A4R4G8P7-F1
#
_entry.id   AF-A0A4R4G8P7-F1
#
_cell.length_a   1.000
_cell.length_b   1.000
_cell.length_c   1.000
_cell.angle_alpha   90.00
_cell.angle_beta   90.00
_cell.angle_gamma   90.00
#
_symmetry.space_group_name_H-M   'P 1'
#
loop_
_entity.id
_entity.type
_entity.pdbx_description
1 polymer ?
#
loop_
_entity_poly.entity_id
_entity_poly.type
_entity_poly.pdbx_seq_one_letter_code
_entity_poly.pdbx_strand_id
1 'polypeptide(L)'
;DIETEYKELDGNLWHIKYPVKGTDEFVVVATTRPETMLGDTGVAVNPEDKRHSRLIGKTVILPLMNREIPVFADSYVDMEFGSGFVKVTPAHDPNDFDMGKRHNLEEVIIMNENAVINENGGEYKGLDRYEARKRVVADLEKLGLLEKVEKHVHSVGHCYRCNTVIEPYLSKQWFVKIKPLADEAIKVVEDGKVRFVPGNWAKTYFEWMYNIRDWCISRQLWWGHRIPAFYCDECGELSVTMDDPDKCPKCGSKNIRQDEDVLDTWFSSALWPFSTMGWPDSTPELKKYYPTSVLVTGFDIIFFWVARMIMTGVKFMDDIPFKDVYIHALVRDEHGQKMSKSKGNVIDPLIMIESYGTDAFRFTLAAFAAQ
;
A
#
# COMPACT_ATOMS: atom_id res chain seq x y z
N ASP A 1 0.53 0.43 1.87
CA ASP A 1 0.42 -0.23 3.19
C ASP A 1 1.63 0.04 4.07
N ILE A 2 2.81 -0.48 3.73
CA ILE A 2 3.99 -0.40 4.62
C ILE A 2 4.68 0.99 4.69
N GLU A 3 4.37 1.89 3.76
CA GLU A 3 4.84 3.29 3.75
C GLU A 3 3.75 4.26 4.27
N THR A 4 2.73 3.74 4.96
CA THR A 4 1.59 4.50 5.46
C THR A 4 1.58 4.42 6.99
N GLU A 5 1.57 5.57 7.65
CA GLU A 5 1.39 5.67 9.10
C GLU A 5 -0.03 6.13 9.41
N TYR A 6 -0.69 5.44 10.33
CA TYR A 6 -2.07 5.73 10.70
C TYR A 6 -2.12 6.62 11.94
N LYS A 7 -2.97 7.64 11.91
CA LYS A 7 -3.24 8.54 13.04
C LYS A 7 -4.74 8.63 13.28
N GLU A 8 -5.14 8.60 14.55
CA GLU A 8 -6.53 8.87 14.92
C GLU A 8 -6.83 10.35 14.74
N LEU A 9 -7.88 10.65 13.98
CA LEU A 9 -8.35 12.01 13.74
C LEU A 9 -9.83 12.12 14.09
N ASP A 10 -10.19 13.26 14.70
CA ASP A 10 -11.58 13.67 14.87
C ASP A 10 -12.18 13.98 13.49
N GLY A 11 -13.19 13.20 13.10
CA GLY A 11 -13.94 13.39 11.87
C GLY A 11 -15.44 13.30 12.08
N ASN A 12 -16.17 13.17 10.98
CA ASN A 12 -17.59 12.88 11.01
C ASN A 12 -17.88 11.62 10.19
N LEU A 13 -18.98 10.96 10.54
CA LEU A 13 -19.63 9.93 9.78
C LEU A 13 -20.93 10.52 9.23
N TRP A 14 -21.03 10.64 7.91
CA TRP A 14 -22.19 11.18 7.22
C TRP A 14 -23.10 10.03 6.79
N HIS A 15 -24.39 10.14 7.14
CA HIS A 15 -25.42 9.20 6.72
C HIS A 15 -26.19 9.81 5.55
N ILE A 16 -26.09 9.18 4.37
CA ILE A 16 -26.58 9.73 3.11
C ILE A 16 -27.64 8.80 2.52
N LYS A 17 -28.77 9.36 2.11
CA LYS A 17 -29.90 8.64 1.52
C LYS A 17 -29.74 8.50 0.00
N TYR A 18 -29.84 7.26 -0.46
CA TYR A 18 -29.79 6.85 -1.85
C TYR A 18 -31.18 6.37 -2.26
N PRO A 19 -31.90 7.10 -3.12
CA PRO A 19 -33.23 6.70 -3.57
C PRO A 19 -33.22 5.33 -4.26
N VAL A 20 -34.12 4.43 -3.87
CA VAL A 20 -34.31 3.14 -4.55
C VAL A 20 -35.16 3.35 -5.79
N LYS A 21 -34.62 2.99 -6.96
CA LYS A 21 -35.25 3.25 -8.26
C LYS A 21 -36.66 2.67 -8.32
N GLY A 22 -37.63 3.51 -8.69
CA GLY A 22 -39.03 3.12 -8.87
C GLY A 22 -39.82 2.95 -7.57
N THR A 23 -39.30 3.44 -6.44
CA THR A 23 -39.98 3.41 -5.13
C THR A 23 -39.73 4.72 -4.36
N ASP A 24 -40.48 4.94 -3.28
CA ASP A 24 -40.25 6.04 -2.33
C ASP A 24 -39.28 5.65 -1.19
N GLU A 25 -38.62 4.50 -1.31
CA GLU A 25 -37.68 4.00 -0.31
C GLU A 25 -36.26 4.53 -0.54
N PHE A 26 -35.47 4.54 0.54
CA PHE A 26 -34.06 4.96 0.50
C PHE A 26 -33.17 3.89 1.13
N VAL A 27 -31.98 3.74 0.58
CA VAL A 27 -30.84 3.09 1.24
C VAL A 27 -30.02 4.18 1.92
N VAL A 28 -29.73 4.01 3.21
CA VAL A 28 -28.85 4.95 3.92
C VAL A 28 -27.45 4.36 3.93
N VAL A 29 -26.45 5.04 3.39
CA VAL A 29 -25.04 4.65 3.48
C VAL A 29 -24.33 5.52 4.51
N ALA A 30 -23.35 4.96 5.21
CA ALA A 30 -22.47 5.69 6.11
C ALA A 30 -21.08 5.87 5.48
N THR A 31 -20.54 7.09 5.50
CA THR A 31 -19.20 7.37 4.94
C THR A 31 -18.48 8.48 5.71
N THR A 32 -17.15 8.38 5.82
CA THR A 32 -16.27 9.46 6.31
C THR A 32 -15.77 10.37 5.17
N ARG A 33 -16.08 10.01 3.92
CA ARG A 33 -15.60 10.69 2.70
C ARG A 33 -16.75 10.95 1.73
N PRO A 34 -17.66 11.89 2.02
CA PRO A 34 -18.83 12.11 1.17
C PRO A 34 -18.45 12.60 -0.23
N GLU A 35 -17.32 13.28 -0.42
CA GLU A 35 -16.84 13.69 -1.75
C GLU A 35 -16.55 12.52 -2.69
N THR A 36 -16.16 11.35 -2.15
CA THR A 36 -15.88 10.16 -2.97
C THR A 36 -17.13 9.54 -3.55
N MET A 37 -18.30 9.87 -3.01
CA MET A 37 -19.57 9.30 -3.45
C MET A 37 -19.86 9.58 -4.93
N LEU A 38 -19.31 10.65 -5.49
CA LEU A 38 -19.45 11.00 -6.90
C LEU A 38 -18.95 9.85 -7.82
N GLY A 39 -18.03 9.02 -7.31
CA GLY A 39 -17.46 7.87 -8.00
C GLY A 39 -18.12 6.53 -7.67
N ASP A 40 -19.21 6.50 -6.90
CA ASP A 40 -19.79 5.23 -6.44
C ASP A 40 -20.36 4.42 -7.60
N THR A 41 -20.03 3.15 -7.63
CA THR A 41 -20.51 2.20 -8.66
C THR A 41 -21.27 1.04 -8.05
N GLY A 42 -21.50 1.04 -6.75
CA GLY A 42 -22.40 0.11 -6.08
C GLY A 42 -22.62 0.46 -4.61
N VAL A 43 -23.55 -0.25 -3.99
CA VAL A 43 -23.80 -0.23 -2.54
C VAL A 43 -23.77 -1.66 -2.03
N ALA A 44 -22.90 -1.94 -1.07
CA ALA A 44 -22.74 -3.27 -0.49
C ALA A 44 -23.51 -3.40 0.83
N VAL A 45 -24.02 -4.60 1.09
CA VAL A 45 -24.62 -5.01 2.36
C VAL A 45 -24.17 -6.41 2.73
N ASN A 46 -24.09 -6.71 4.02
CA ASN A 46 -23.76 -8.05 4.44
C ASN A 46 -24.89 -9.04 4.07
N PRO A 47 -24.60 -10.20 3.43
CA PRO A 47 -25.62 -11.19 3.09
C PRO A 47 -26.38 -11.76 4.30
N GLU A 48 -25.79 -11.74 5.49
CA GLU A 48 -26.39 -12.23 6.73
C GLU A 48 -27.29 -11.18 7.41
N ASP A 49 -27.27 -9.92 6.93
CA ASP A 49 -28.11 -8.86 7.48
C ASP A 49 -29.57 -8.98 7.01
N LYS A 50 -30.35 -9.70 7.82
CA LYS A 50 -31.79 -9.93 7.56
C LYS A 50 -32.61 -8.65 7.44
N ARG A 51 -32.18 -7.53 8.06
CA ARG A 51 -32.89 -6.23 8.01
C ARG A 51 -32.99 -5.70 6.59
N HIS A 52 -31.97 -5.98 5.78
CA HIS A 52 -31.73 -5.34 4.48
C HIS A 52 -31.81 -6.31 3.29
N SER A 53 -32.00 -7.61 3.56
CA SER A 53 -32.10 -8.68 2.55
C SER A 53 -33.00 -8.36 1.35
N ARG A 54 -34.11 -7.64 1.54
CA ARG A 54 -35.06 -7.25 0.48
C ARG A 54 -34.51 -6.23 -0.53
N LEU A 55 -33.43 -5.54 -0.19
CA LEU A 55 -32.80 -4.49 -1.00
C LEU A 55 -31.66 -5.05 -1.87
N ILE A 56 -31.19 -6.27 -1.60
CA ILE A 56 -30.17 -6.93 -2.42
C ILE A 56 -30.73 -7.17 -3.84
N GLY A 57 -29.95 -6.80 -4.86
CA GLY A 57 -30.32 -6.89 -6.27
C GLY A 57 -31.21 -5.74 -6.76
N LYS A 58 -31.57 -4.79 -5.89
CA LYS A 58 -32.23 -3.55 -6.31
C LYS A 58 -31.22 -2.57 -6.91
N THR A 59 -31.75 -1.58 -7.60
CA THR A 59 -30.97 -0.46 -8.15
C THR A 59 -31.29 0.79 -7.36
N VAL A 60 -30.26 1.52 -6.95
CA VAL A 60 -30.41 2.85 -6.35
C VAL A 60 -29.90 3.92 -7.32
N ILE A 61 -30.42 5.14 -7.15
CA ILE A 61 -29.92 6.32 -7.85
C ILE A 61 -28.87 6.97 -6.98
N LEU A 62 -27.64 7.07 -7.48
CA LEU A 62 -26.56 7.82 -6.84
C LEU A 62 -26.95 9.31 -6.78
N PRO A 63 -27.12 9.90 -5.57
CA PRO A 63 -27.42 11.32 -5.45
C PRO A 63 -26.37 12.20 -6.13
N LEU A 64 -26.80 13.37 -6.61
CA LEU A 64 -25.99 14.39 -7.31
C LEU A 64 -25.51 13.98 -8.71
N MET A 65 -25.20 12.70 -8.93
CA MET A 65 -24.74 12.18 -10.23
C MET A 65 -25.87 11.60 -11.08
N ASN A 66 -27.02 11.27 -10.47
CA ASN A 66 -28.16 10.62 -11.14
C ASN A 66 -27.79 9.32 -11.88
N ARG A 67 -26.76 8.62 -11.40
CA ARG A 67 -26.29 7.35 -11.96
C ARG A 67 -27.01 6.18 -11.28
N GLU A 68 -27.39 5.18 -12.06
CA GLU A 68 -27.95 3.93 -11.52
C GLU A 68 -26.83 3.01 -11.05
N ILE A 69 -26.89 2.56 -9.80
CA ILE A 69 -25.91 1.64 -9.22
C ILE A 69 -26.59 0.46 -8.50
N PRO A 70 -26.02 -0.74 -8.55
CA PRO A 70 -26.59 -1.93 -7.93
C PRO A 70 -26.39 -1.93 -6.40
N VAL A 71 -27.36 -2.51 -5.70
CA VAL A 71 -27.19 -2.98 -4.31
C VAL A 71 -26.83 -4.46 -4.35
N PHE A 72 -25.70 -4.84 -3.76
CA PHE A 72 -25.19 -6.22 -3.81
C PHE A 72 -24.74 -6.72 -2.43
N ALA A 73 -24.59 -8.02 -2.31
CA ALA A 73 -24.20 -8.67 -1.06
C ALA A 73 -22.69 -8.95 -1.02
N ASP A 74 -22.00 -8.51 0.03
CA ASP A 74 -20.59 -8.82 0.26
C ASP A 74 -20.33 -9.03 1.76
N SER A 75 -19.65 -10.12 2.12
CA SER A 75 -19.36 -10.48 3.51
C SER A 75 -18.32 -9.58 4.16
N TYR A 76 -17.64 -8.72 3.40
CA TYR A 76 -16.72 -7.72 3.94
C TYR A 76 -17.45 -6.64 4.76
N VAL A 77 -18.74 -6.40 4.48
CA VAL A 77 -19.51 -5.35 5.14
C VAL A 77 -19.80 -5.73 6.59
N ASP A 78 -19.45 -4.84 7.52
CA ASP A 78 -19.83 -4.96 8.93
C ASP A 78 -21.31 -4.57 9.11
N MET A 79 -22.09 -5.47 9.72
CA MET A 79 -23.53 -5.27 10.00
C MET A 79 -23.77 -4.23 11.10
N GLU A 80 -22.84 -4.09 12.04
CA GLU A 80 -23.00 -3.23 13.22
C GLU A 80 -22.52 -1.80 12.94
N PHE A 81 -21.66 -1.60 11.93
CA PHE A 81 -21.13 -0.29 11.59
C PHE A 81 -22.11 0.56 10.76
N GLY A 82 -22.33 1.80 11.21
CA GLY A 82 -23.14 2.78 10.49
C GLY A 82 -24.59 2.32 10.31
N SER A 83 -25.00 2.14 9.05
CA SER A 83 -26.36 1.70 8.68
C SER A 83 -26.44 0.21 8.30
N GLY A 84 -25.31 -0.50 8.23
CA GLY A 84 -25.19 -1.82 7.61
C GLY A 84 -25.06 -1.78 6.08
N PHE A 85 -25.11 -0.60 5.46
CA PHE A 85 -24.79 -0.40 4.04
C PHE A 85 -23.53 0.44 3.88
N VAL A 86 -22.68 0.03 2.95
CA VAL A 86 -21.43 0.71 2.59
C VAL A 86 -21.52 1.15 1.14
N LYS A 87 -21.24 2.43 0.88
CA LYS A 87 -21.02 2.90 -0.49
C LYS A 87 -19.74 2.29 -1.04
N VAL A 88 -19.71 1.94 -2.32
CA VAL A 88 -18.53 1.30 -2.94
C VAL A 88 -18.01 2.19 -4.05
N THR A 89 -16.82 2.76 -3.82
CA THR A 89 -16.07 3.62 -4.74
C THR A 89 -14.74 2.98 -5.15
N PRO A 90 -14.72 2.02 -6.10
CA PRO A 90 -13.53 1.19 -6.36
C PRO A 90 -12.24 1.95 -6.68
N ALA A 91 -12.33 3.16 -7.25
CA ALA A 91 -11.15 3.93 -7.61
C ALA A 91 -10.52 4.77 -6.47
N HIS A 92 -11.17 4.86 -5.30
CA HIS A 92 -10.80 5.79 -4.21
C HIS A 92 -10.72 5.15 -2.81
N ASP A 93 -10.89 3.83 -2.70
CA ASP A 93 -10.64 3.07 -1.47
C ASP A 93 -10.16 1.65 -1.81
N PRO A 94 -9.10 1.12 -1.16
CA PRO A 94 -8.59 -0.23 -1.46
C PRO A 94 -9.57 -1.37 -1.17
N ASN A 95 -10.42 -1.23 -0.15
CA ASN A 95 -11.40 -2.26 0.18
C ASN A 95 -12.58 -2.21 -0.80
N ASP A 96 -12.97 -1.00 -1.21
CA ASP A 96 -13.95 -0.80 -2.26
C ASP A 96 -13.43 -1.32 -3.61
N PHE A 97 -12.13 -1.19 -3.88
CA PHE A 97 -11.49 -1.78 -5.06
C PHE A 97 -11.60 -3.31 -5.04
N ASP A 98 -11.25 -3.94 -3.93
CA ASP A 98 -11.33 -5.40 -3.77
C ASP A 98 -12.79 -5.89 -3.88
N MET A 99 -13.76 -5.18 -3.30
CA MET A 99 -15.19 -5.45 -3.49
C MET A 99 -15.60 -5.26 -4.96
N GLY A 100 -15.20 -4.15 -5.58
CA GLY A 100 -15.47 -3.83 -6.97
C GLY A 100 -14.99 -4.92 -7.92
N LYS A 101 -13.79 -5.48 -7.69
CA LYS A 101 -13.27 -6.62 -8.46
C LYS A 101 -14.11 -7.89 -8.28
N ARG A 102 -14.52 -8.23 -7.05
CA ARG A 102 -15.35 -9.42 -6.78
C ARG A 102 -16.72 -9.35 -7.46
N HIS A 103 -17.28 -8.15 -7.59
CA HIS A 103 -18.63 -7.92 -8.14
C HIS A 103 -18.65 -7.28 -9.52
N ASN A 104 -17.48 -7.17 -10.18
CA ASN A 104 -17.32 -6.61 -11.52
C ASN A 104 -17.94 -5.20 -11.67
N LEU A 105 -17.68 -4.33 -10.68
CA LEU A 105 -18.11 -2.94 -10.71
C LEU A 105 -17.17 -2.09 -11.57
N GLU A 106 -17.71 -1.00 -12.12
CA GLU A 106 -16.91 -0.02 -12.85
C GLU A 106 -15.99 0.77 -11.89
N GLU A 107 -14.81 1.13 -12.39
CA GLU A 107 -13.79 1.88 -11.65
C GLU A 107 -13.78 3.34 -12.12
N VAL A 108 -14.54 4.21 -11.44
CA VAL A 108 -14.69 5.62 -11.85
C VAL A 108 -13.74 6.52 -11.06
N ILE A 109 -12.68 6.98 -11.75
CA ILE A 109 -11.74 7.97 -11.19
C ILE A 109 -12.40 9.35 -11.21
N ILE A 110 -12.69 9.94 -10.05
CA ILE A 110 -13.29 11.27 -9.90
C ILE A 110 -12.33 12.39 -9.50
N MET A 111 -11.12 12.03 -9.04
CA MET A 111 -10.07 12.98 -8.64
C MET A 111 -8.87 12.79 -9.55
N ASN A 112 -8.18 13.86 -9.92
CA ASN A 112 -6.87 13.75 -10.56
C ASN A 112 -5.75 13.57 -9.52
N GLU A 113 -4.51 13.48 -9.98
CA GLU A 113 -3.31 13.27 -9.12
C GLU A 113 -3.08 14.39 -8.10
N ASN A 114 -3.69 15.56 -8.29
CA ASN A 114 -3.63 16.69 -7.36
C ASN A 114 -4.83 16.72 -6.40
N ALA A 115 -5.63 15.65 -6.33
CA ALA A 115 -6.86 15.55 -5.55
C ALA A 115 -7.92 16.62 -5.90
N VAL A 116 -7.92 17.07 -7.16
CA VAL A 116 -8.94 17.97 -7.71
C VAL A 116 -9.97 17.16 -8.48
N ILE A 117 -11.25 17.45 -8.29
CA ILE A 117 -12.35 16.75 -8.97
C ILE A 117 -12.26 16.94 -10.48
N ASN A 118 -12.32 15.84 -11.24
CA ASN A 118 -12.27 15.82 -12.70
C ASN A 118 -13.69 15.83 -13.33
N GLU A 119 -13.79 15.60 -14.63
CA GLU A 119 -15.06 15.55 -15.37
C GLU A 119 -16.07 14.52 -14.86
N ASN A 120 -15.63 13.43 -14.25
CA ASN A 120 -16.53 12.41 -13.70
C ASN A 120 -17.24 12.87 -12.42
N GLY A 121 -16.80 13.97 -11.81
CA GLY A 121 -17.50 14.59 -10.68
C GLY A 121 -18.55 15.63 -11.05
N GLY A 122 -18.90 15.78 -12.32
CA GLY A 122 -20.00 16.66 -12.76
C GLY A 122 -19.80 18.12 -12.35
N GLU A 123 -20.78 18.70 -11.66
CA GLU A 123 -20.77 20.12 -11.24
C GLU A 123 -19.69 20.48 -10.21
N TYR A 124 -19.04 19.46 -9.64
CA TYR A 124 -17.96 19.61 -8.66
C TYR A 124 -16.57 19.70 -9.32
N LYS A 125 -16.49 19.55 -10.65
CA LYS A 125 -15.24 19.63 -11.41
C LYS A 125 -14.45 20.90 -11.07
N GLY A 126 -13.15 20.73 -10.84
CA GLY A 126 -12.21 21.81 -10.56
C GLY A 126 -12.08 22.18 -9.08
N LEU A 127 -12.89 21.60 -8.20
CA LEU A 127 -12.75 21.80 -6.75
C LEU A 127 -11.68 20.88 -6.15
N ASP A 128 -10.94 21.38 -5.16
CA ASP A 128 -10.14 20.53 -4.27
C ASP A 128 -11.06 19.57 -3.49
N ARG A 129 -10.59 18.35 -3.18
CA ARG A 129 -11.37 17.33 -2.46
C ARG A 129 -12.06 17.83 -1.18
N TYR A 130 -11.44 18.72 -0.41
CA TYR A 130 -12.02 19.21 0.84
C TYR A 130 -13.07 20.29 0.61
N GLU A 131 -12.93 21.07 -0.46
CA GLU A 131 -13.95 22.01 -0.91
C GLU A 131 -15.14 21.26 -1.53
N ALA A 132 -14.86 20.25 -2.35
CA ALA A 132 -15.85 19.33 -2.90
C ALA A 132 -16.63 18.65 -1.77
N ARG A 133 -15.96 18.16 -0.72
CA ARG A 133 -16.61 17.59 0.48
C ARG A 133 -17.64 18.54 1.07
N LYS A 134 -17.26 19.79 1.33
CA LYS A 134 -18.17 20.81 1.90
C LYS A 134 -19.36 21.07 0.98
N ARG A 135 -19.12 21.20 -0.32
CA ARG A 135 -20.16 21.50 -1.31
C ARG A 135 -21.13 20.33 -1.48
N VAL A 136 -20.62 19.10 -1.61
CA VAL A 136 -21.41 17.86 -1.68
C VAL A 136 -22.32 17.75 -0.47
N VAL A 137 -21.80 17.90 0.74
CA VAL A 137 -22.61 17.83 1.98
C VAL A 137 -23.70 18.90 1.98
N ALA A 138 -23.37 20.14 1.62
CA ALA A 138 -24.35 21.23 1.58
C ALA A 138 -25.45 20.99 0.53
N ASP A 139 -25.13 20.41 -0.62
CA ASP A 139 -26.12 20.11 -1.66
C ASP A 139 -26.99 18.91 -1.29
N LEU A 140 -26.43 17.88 -0.63
CA LEU A 140 -27.21 16.78 -0.06
C LEU A 140 -28.19 17.26 1.02
N GLU A 141 -27.77 18.21 1.87
CA GLU A 141 -28.63 18.81 2.88
C GLU A 141 -29.79 19.61 2.26
N LYS A 142 -29.50 20.44 1.23
CA LYS A 142 -30.55 21.16 0.48
C LYS A 142 -31.55 20.23 -0.18
N LEU A 143 -31.11 19.07 -0.66
CA LEU A 143 -31.97 18.05 -1.27
C LEU A 143 -32.69 17.17 -0.23
N GLY A 144 -32.43 17.35 1.07
CA GLY A 144 -33.00 16.51 2.13
C GLY A 144 -32.50 15.06 2.11
N LEU A 145 -31.36 14.80 1.45
CA LEU A 145 -30.74 13.48 1.32
C LEU A 145 -29.66 13.23 2.37
N LEU A 146 -29.28 14.23 3.16
CA LEU A 146 -28.46 14.04 4.35
C LEU A 146 -29.35 13.66 5.54
N GLU A 147 -29.19 12.45 6.08
CA GLU A 147 -30.02 11.96 7.18
C GLU A 147 -29.53 12.45 8.55
N LYS A 148 -28.24 12.26 8.82
CA LYS A 148 -27.58 12.70 10.06
C LYS A 148 -26.07 12.79 9.87
N VAL A 149 -25.43 13.52 10.78
CA VAL A 149 -23.98 13.64 10.88
C VAL A 149 -23.58 13.28 12.31
N GLU A 150 -22.71 12.29 12.45
CA GLU A 150 -22.22 11.83 13.74
C GLU A 150 -20.74 12.14 13.87
N LYS A 151 -20.29 12.53 15.07
CA LYS A 151 -18.85 12.64 15.32
C LYS A 151 -18.24 11.25 15.34
N HIS A 152 -17.13 11.07 14.64
CA HIS A 152 -16.48 9.78 14.50
C HIS A 152 -14.97 9.95 14.47
N VAL A 153 -14.30 9.40 15.48
CA VAL A 153 -12.84 9.27 15.48
C VAL A 153 -12.50 8.09 14.59
N HIS A 154 -11.62 8.31 13.62
CA HIS A 154 -11.19 7.27 12.70
C HIS A 154 -9.70 7.33 12.42
N SER A 155 -9.18 6.19 12.00
CA SER A 155 -7.78 6.00 11.69
C SER A 155 -7.49 6.41 10.24
N VAL A 156 -6.70 7.45 10.05
CA VAL A 156 -6.39 8.02 8.73
C VAL A 156 -4.93 7.76 8.36
N GLY A 157 -4.71 7.23 7.16
CA GLY A 157 -3.38 6.98 6.62
C GLY A 157 -2.69 8.27 6.18
N HIS A 158 -1.45 8.45 6.64
CA HIS A 158 -0.57 9.56 6.29
C HIS A 158 0.72 9.04 5.69
N CYS A 159 1.32 9.81 4.80
CA CYS A 159 2.66 9.53 4.28
C CYS A 159 3.68 9.56 5.43
N TYR A 160 4.44 8.48 5.61
CA TYR A 160 5.43 8.37 6.69
C TYR A 160 6.54 9.42 6.64
N ARG A 161 6.76 10.06 5.48
CA ARG A 161 7.79 11.10 5.29
C ARG A 161 7.26 12.51 5.47
N CYS A 162 6.22 12.88 4.73
CA CYS A 162 5.71 14.26 4.69
C CYS A 162 4.50 14.50 5.60
N ASN A 163 3.93 13.46 6.21
CA ASN A 163 2.75 13.51 7.07
C ASN A 163 1.46 14.00 6.41
N THR A 164 1.41 14.17 5.08
CA THR A 164 0.16 14.47 4.38
C THR A 164 -0.76 13.25 4.36
N VAL A 165 -2.08 13.46 4.46
CA VAL A 165 -3.10 12.41 4.30
C VAL A 165 -2.95 11.77 2.92
N ILE A 166 -2.93 10.44 2.88
CA ILE A 166 -2.82 9.68 1.63
C ILE A 166 -4.16 9.69 0.91
N GLU A 167 -4.12 9.90 -0.39
CA GLU A 167 -5.26 9.74 -1.29
C GLU A 167 -5.15 8.39 -2.00
N PRO A 168 -6.06 7.44 -1.77
CA PRO A 168 -6.15 6.27 -2.62
C PRO A 168 -6.53 6.69 -4.03
N TYR A 169 -5.74 6.25 -5.00
CA TYR A 169 -5.91 6.60 -6.40
C TYR A 169 -5.58 5.40 -7.27
N LEU A 170 -6.47 5.10 -8.22
CA LEU A 170 -6.25 4.01 -9.16
C LEU A 170 -5.28 4.45 -10.26
N SER A 171 -4.10 3.84 -10.28
CA SER A 171 -3.09 4.05 -11.33
C SER A 171 -2.58 2.72 -11.86
N LYS A 172 -2.13 2.72 -13.13
CA LYS A 172 -1.37 1.60 -13.68
C LYS A 172 0.02 1.61 -13.08
N GLN A 173 0.45 0.48 -12.53
CA GLN A 173 1.73 0.34 -11.83
C GLN A 173 2.35 -1.03 -12.14
N TRP A 174 3.64 -1.17 -11.87
CA TRP A 174 4.37 -2.41 -12.01
C TRP A 174 4.27 -3.23 -10.73
N PHE A 175 3.79 -4.47 -10.86
CA PHE A 175 3.67 -5.40 -9.74
C PHE A 175 4.47 -6.66 -9.99
N VAL A 176 5.09 -7.17 -8.91
CA VAL A 176 5.64 -8.53 -8.87
C VAL A 176 4.62 -9.43 -8.20
N LYS A 177 4.32 -10.57 -8.84
CA LYS A 177 3.51 -11.63 -8.23
C LYS A 177 4.31 -12.31 -7.12
N ILE A 178 3.98 -12.04 -5.86
CA ILE A 178 4.83 -12.41 -4.74
C ILE A 178 4.57 -13.81 -4.22
N LYS A 179 3.32 -14.28 -4.26
CA LYS A 179 2.92 -15.55 -3.63
C LYS A 179 3.87 -16.72 -3.92
N PRO A 180 4.30 -16.99 -5.17
CA PRO A 180 5.24 -18.07 -5.45
C PRO A 180 6.62 -17.89 -4.80
N LEU A 181 7.12 -16.65 -4.77
CA LEU A 181 8.41 -16.32 -4.14
C LEU A 181 8.32 -16.45 -2.62
N ALA A 182 7.19 -16.05 -2.05
CA ALA A 182 6.94 -16.14 -0.62
C ALA A 182 6.84 -17.59 -0.15
N ASP A 183 6.20 -18.48 -0.92
CA ASP A 183 6.08 -19.89 -0.59
C ASP A 183 7.47 -20.58 -0.49
N GLU A 184 8.36 -20.29 -1.44
CA GLU A 184 9.74 -20.79 -1.40
C GLU A 184 10.55 -20.20 -0.22
N ALA A 185 10.37 -18.92 0.06
CA ALA A 185 11.04 -18.24 1.17
C ALA A 185 10.55 -18.73 2.55
N ILE A 186 9.25 -18.99 2.71
CA ILE A 186 8.67 -19.60 3.92
C ILE A 186 9.33 -20.95 4.16
N LYS A 187 9.38 -21.80 3.12
CA LYS A 187 9.92 -23.15 3.20
C LYS A 187 11.36 -23.19 3.71
N VAL A 188 12.25 -22.30 3.24
CA VAL A 188 13.65 -22.31 3.71
C VAL A 188 13.80 -21.91 5.17
N VAL A 189 12.87 -21.14 5.72
CA VAL A 189 12.83 -20.80 7.16
C VAL A 189 12.22 -21.95 7.96
N GLU A 190 11.14 -22.58 7.48
CA GLU A 190 10.52 -23.76 8.09
C GLU A 190 11.47 -24.96 8.16
N ASP A 191 12.24 -25.20 7.10
CA ASP A 191 13.26 -26.24 7.01
C ASP A 191 14.50 -25.94 7.89
N GLY A 192 14.57 -24.75 8.50
CA GLY A 192 15.68 -24.33 9.37
C GLY A 192 16.98 -23.99 8.63
N LYS A 193 16.93 -23.81 7.29
CA LYS A 193 18.08 -23.36 6.49
C LYS A 193 18.43 -21.92 6.81
N VAL A 194 17.41 -21.08 6.99
CA VAL A 194 17.52 -19.72 7.54
C VAL A 194 16.94 -19.72 8.96
N ARG A 195 17.72 -19.26 9.95
CA ARG A 195 17.28 -19.21 11.36
C ARG A 195 17.21 -17.78 11.87
N PHE A 196 16.10 -17.44 12.52
CA PHE A 196 15.96 -16.18 13.23
C PHE A 196 16.53 -16.29 14.65
N VAL A 197 17.25 -15.27 15.07
CA VAL A 197 17.83 -15.14 16.42
C VAL A 197 17.47 -13.76 16.96
N PRO A 198 16.65 -13.65 18.01
CA PRO A 198 15.97 -14.74 18.71
C PRO A 198 14.85 -15.39 17.86
N GLY A 199 14.55 -16.66 18.15
CA GLY A 199 13.67 -17.50 17.31
C GLY A 199 12.20 -17.06 17.23
N ASN A 200 11.73 -16.25 18.18
CA ASN A 200 10.36 -15.72 18.18
C ASN A 200 10.06 -14.83 16.95
N TRP A 201 11.08 -14.19 16.36
CA TRP A 201 10.91 -13.36 15.16
C TRP A 201 10.51 -14.16 13.91
N ALA A 202 10.75 -15.48 13.89
CA ALA A 202 10.25 -16.34 12.82
C ALA A 202 8.72 -16.31 12.74
N LYS A 203 8.01 -16.22 13.89
CA LYS A 203 6.54 -16.12 13.91
C LYS A 203 6.07 -14.84 13.21
N THR A 204 6.67 -13.70 13.54
CA THR A 204 6.38 -12.43 12.88
C THR A 204 6.66 -12.52 11.38
N TYR A 205 7.81 -13.08 10.99
CA TYR A 205 8.12 -13.32 9.59
C TYR A 205 7.02 -14.13 8.89
N PHE A 206 6.59 -15.26 9.46
CA PHE A 206 5.56 -16.11 8.88
C PHE A 206 4.20 -15.41 8.77
N GLU A 207 3.74 -14.72 9.83
CA GLU A 207 2.47 -13.96 9.81
C GLU A 207 2.43 -12.97 8.64
N TRP A 208 3.54 -12.30 8.36
CA TRP A 208 3.65 -11.40 7.21
C TRP A 208 3.69 -12.14 5.88
N MET A 209 4.50 -13.20 5.78
CA MET A 209 4.69 -13.93 4.52
C MET A 209 3.44 -14.69 4.09
N TYR A 210 2.61 -15.17 5.02
CA TYR A 210 1.35 -15.84 4.69
C TYR A 210 0.29 -14.89 4.14
N ASN A 211 0.32 -13.62 4.54
CA ASN A 211 -0.67 -12.61 4.16
C ASN A 211 -0.13 -11.61 3.13
N ILE A 212 1.04 -11.87 2.55
CA ILE A 212 1.71 -10.94 1.64
C ILE A 212 0.91 -10.77 0.34
N ARG A 213 0.73 -9.52 -0.07
CA ARG A 213 0.12 -9.14 -1.35
C ARG A 213 1.20 -8.93 -2.42
N ASP A 214 0.76 -8.88 -3.67
CA ASP A 214 1.65 -8.55 -4.80
C ASP A 214 2.32 -7.19 -4.58
N TRP A 215 3.61 -7.13 -4.90
CA TRP A 215 4.45 -6.00 -4.55
C TRP A 215 4.47 -4.98 -5.68
N CYS A 216 3.94 -3.79 -5.42
CA CYS A 216 4.12 -2.64 -6.29
C CYS A 216 5.59 -2.19 -6.28
N ILE A 217 6.30 -2.40 -7.38
CA ILE A 217 7.72 -2.11 -7.52
C ILE A 217 8.00 -0.78 -8.24
N SER A 218 7.00 -0.14 -8.83
CA SER A 218 7.15 1.19 -9.44
C SER A 218 6.95 2.32 -8.43
N ARG A 219 7.64 3.43 -8.67
CA ARG A 219 7.53 4.69 -7.93
C ARG A 219 7.68 5.86 -8.89
N GLN A 220 6.82 6.86 -8.76
CA GLN A 220 6.89 8.12 -9.50
C GLN A 220 7.86 9.09 -8.79
N LEU A 221 9.13 8.67 -8.68
CA LEU A 221 10.20 9.42 -8.02
C LEU A 221 11.32 9.73 -9.01
N TRP A 222 12.01 10.83 -8.76
CA TRP A 222 13.20 11.22 -9.53
C TRP A 222 14.43 10.37 -9.21
N TRP A 223 14.48 9.82 -7.99
CA TRP A 223 15.60 9.03 -7.49
C TRP A 223 15.27 7.55 -7.45
N GLY A 224 15.98 6.76 -8.25
CA GLY A 224 15.87 5.31 -8.30
C GLY A 224 16.38 4.77 -9.64
N HIS A 225 16.39 3.45 -9.78
CA HIS A 225 16.74 2.81 -11.05
C HIS A 225 15.52 2.86 -11.97
N ARG A 226 15.62 3.44 -13.17
CA ARG A 226 14.49 3.45 -14.12
C ARG A 226 14.07 2.04 -14.49
N ILE A 227 12.77 1.81 -14.60
CA ILE A 227 12.24 0.52 -15.02
C ILE A 227 12.66 0.29 -16.49
N PRO A 228 13.23 -0.87 -16.85
CA PRO A 228 13.69 -1.16 -18.21
C PRO A 228 12.51 -1.60 -19.12
N ALA A 229 11.45 -0.80 -19.11
CA ALA A 229 10.26 -0.97 -19.93
C ALA A 229 10.16 0.18 -20.92
N PHE A 230 9.81 -0.13 -22.17
CA PHE A 230 9.78 0.83 -23.28
C PHE A 230 8.44 0.75 -23.98
N TYR A 231 7.84 1.91 -24.26
CA TYR A 231 6.58 2.06 -24.99
C TYR A 231 6.85 2.63 -26.37
N CYS A 232 6.25 2.04 -27.39
CA CYS A 232 6.24 2.61 -28.74
C CYS A 232 5.06 3.58 -28.90
N ASP A 233 5.34 4.85 -29.15
CA ASP A 233 4.30 5.89 -29.28
C ASP A 233 3.52 5.80 -30.61
N GLU A 234 3.97 4.99 -31.56
CA GLU A 234 3.25 4.75 -32.82
C GLU A 234 2.24 3.60 -32.75
N CYS A 235 2.63 2.47 -32.14
CA CYS A 235 1.78 1.27 -32.14
C CYS A 235 1.34 0.80 -30.75
N GLY A 236 1.78 1.49 -29.69
CA GLY A 236 1.44 1.17 -28.30
C GLY A 236 2.12 -0.07 -27.72
N GLU A 237 3.07 -0.68 -28.44
CA GLU A 237 3.77 -1.87 -27.97
C GLU A 237 4.59 -1.57 -26.72
N LEU A 238 4.48 -2.45 -25.71
CA LEU A 238 5.31 -2.46 -24.51
C LEU A 238 6.38 -3.54 -24.66
N SER A 239 7.64 -3.16 -24.55
CA SER A 239 8.79 -4.08 -24.56
C SER A 239 9.63 -3.93 -23.30
N VAL A 240 10.03 -5.06 -22.70
CA VAL A 240 10.95 -5.12 -21.56
C VAL A 240 12.21 -5.85 -22.01
N THR A 241 13.37 -5.21 -21.95
CA THR A 241 14.62 -5.71 -22.53
C THR A 241 15.79 -5.52 -21.57
N MET A 242 16.85 -6.33 -21.73
CA MET A 242 18.09 -6.17 -20.96
C MET A 242 18.92 -4.99 -21.45
N ASP A 243 18.96 -4.78 -22.76
CA ASP A 243 19.60 -3.65 -23.42
C ASP A 243 18.54 -2.65 -23.91
N ASP A 244 18.90 -1.37 -23.93
CA ASP A 244 18.04 -0.31 -24.46
C ASP A 244 17.75 -0.57 -25.95
N PRO A 245 16.47 -0.70 -26.35
CA PRO A 245 16.14 -0.93 -27.75
C PRO A 245 16.33 0.35 -28.56
N ASP A 246 16.83 0.24 -29.79
CA ASP A 246 16.91 1.36 -30.75
C ASP A 246 15.61 1.57 -31.56
N LYS A 247 14.74 0.55 -31.54
CA LYS A 247 13.49 0.52 -32.31
C LYS A 247 12.47 -0.41 -31.66
N CYS A 248 11.20 -0.13 -31.90
CA CYS A 248 10.09 -0.99 -31.51
C CYS A 248 10.24 -2.38 -32.16
N PRO A 249 10.19 -3.47 -31.38
CA PRO A 249 10.34 -4.82 -31.90
C PRO A 249 9.19 -5.25 -32.82
N LYS A 250 8.04 -4.56 -32.78
CA LYS A 250 6.84 -4.91 -33.53
C LYS A 250 6.69 -4.14 -34.84
N CYS A 251 6.77 -2.80 -34.80
CA CYS A 251 6.56 -1.96 -35.99
C CYS A 251 7.85 -1.39 -36.58
N GLY A 252 9.00 -1.54 -35.90
CA GLY A 252 10.28 -1.00 -36.36
C GLY A 252 10.45 0.51 -36.20
N SER A 253 9.47 1.21 -35.62
CA SER A 253 9.57 2.64 -35.32
C SER A 253 10.70 2.94 -34.34
N LYS A 254 11.35 4.09 -34.51
CA LYS A 254 12.32 4.65 -33.54
C LYS A 254 11.67 5.52 -32.47
N ASN A 255 10.36 5.77 -32.57
CA ASN A 255 9.61 6.56 -31.60
C ASN A 255 9.22 5.68 -30.40
N ILE A 256 10.21 5.43 -29.56
CA ILE A 256 10.12 4.63 -28.34
C ILE A 256 10.53 5.49 -27.15
N ARG A 257 9.80 5.36 -26.05
CA ARG A 257 10.10 6.03 -24.78
C ARG A 257 10.23 5.01 -23.67
N GLN A 258 11.25 5.16 -22.83
CA GLN A 258 11.36 4.36 -21.61
C GLN A 258 10.32 4.83 -20.58
N ASP A 259 9.81 3.92 -19.76
CA ASP A 259 8.99 4.20 -18.59
C ASP A 259 9.69 5.22 -17.67
N GLU A 260 8.95 6.24 -17.22
CA GLU A 260 9.48 7.29 -16.36
C GLU A 260 9.55 6.85 -14.89
N ASP A 261 8.84 5.77 -14.54
CA ASP A 261 8.86 5.20 -13.20
C ASP A 261 10.26 4.65 -12.86
N VAL A 262 10.59 4.77 -11.58
CA VAL A 262 11.76 4.13 -10.97
C VAL A 262 11.35 2.96 -10.09
N LEU A 263 12.28 2.02 -9.92
CA LEU A 263 12.12 0.89 -9.02
C LEU A 263 12.12 1.36 -7.55
N ASP A 264 11.28 0.71 -6.75
CA ASP A 264 11.29 0.76 -5.30
C ASP A 264 12.71 0.55 -4.75
N THR A 265 13.10 1.32 -3.74
CA THR A 265 14.42 1.18 -3.09
C THR A 265 14.58 -0.20 -2.46
N TRP A 266 13.48 -0.80 -2.00
CA TRP A 266 13.48 -2.15 -1.49
C TRP A 266 13.75 -3.20 -2.58
N PHE A 267 13.48 -2.89 -3.85
CA PHE A 267 13.79 -3.77 -4.99
C PHE A 267 15.29 -3.95 -5.16
N SER A 268 16.05 -2.86 -5.18
CA SER A 268 17.52 -2.96 -5.27
C SER A 268 18.14 -3.49 -3.98
N SER A 269 17.62 -3.08 -2.82
CA SER A 269 18.12 -3.53 -1.50
C SER A 269 17.90 -5.02 -1.28
N ALA A 270 16.86 -5.62 -1.88
CA ALA A 270 16.62 -7.06 -1.85
C ALA A 270 17.72 -7.87 -2.55
N LEU A 271 18.51 -7.25 -3.45
CA LEU A 271 19.58 -7.92 -4.18
C LEU A 271 20.92 -7.86 -3.44
N TRP A 272 20.99 -7.12 -2.33
CA TRP A 272 22.21 -6.86 -1.57
C TRP A 272 23.09 -8.10 -1.27
N PRO A 273 22.53 -9.28 -0.89
CA PRO A 273 23.34 -10.43 -0.50
C PRO A 273 24.22 -11.00 -1.60
N PHE A 274 24.01 -10.63 -2.87
CA PHE A 274 24.76 -11.15 -4.01
C PHE A 274 25.21 -10.04 -4.98
N SER A 275 24.45 -8.95 -5.12
CA SER A 275 24.83 -7.81 -5.99
C SER A 275 26.12 -7.13 -5.53
N THR A 276 26.37 -7.08 -4.22
CA THR A 276 27.61 -6.52 -3.65
C THR A 276 28.87 -7.32 -3.99
N MET A 277 28.70 -8.55 -4.47
CA MET A 277 29.79 -9.44 -4.84
C MET A 277 29.90 -9.60 -6.36
N GLY A 278 29.26 -8.72 -7.14
CA GLY A 278 29.40 -8.67 -8.59
C GLY A 278 28.38 -9.50 -9.37
N TRP A 279 27.33 -10.01 -8.73
CA TRP A 279 26.15 -10.49 -9.46
C TRP A 279 25.58 -9.33 -10.31
N PRO A 280 25.16 -9.56 -11.56
CA PRO A 280 24.82 -10.85 -12.18
C PRO A 280 25.99 -11.70 -12.70
N ASP A 281 27.23 -11.20 -12.65
CA ASP A 281 28.39 -11.97 -13.10
C ASP A 281 28.84 -13.03 -12.08
N SER A 282 29.45 -14.10 -12.59
CA SER A 282 29.97 -15.21 -11.78
C SER A 282 31.38 -14.93 -11.24
N THR A 283 31.48 -14.00 -10.28
CA THR A 283 32.77 -13.59 -9.70
C THR A 283 33.34 -14.61 -8.70
N PRO A 284 34.67 -14.60 -8.45
CA PRO A 284 35.28 -15.38 -7.37
C PRO A 284 34.74 -15.04 -5.98
N GLU A 285 34.42 -13.77 -5.72
CA GLU A 285 33.89 -13.28 -4.45
C GLU A 285 32.50 -13.87 -4.18
N LEU A 286 31.62 -13.83 -5.18
CA LEU A 286 30.27 -14.38 -5.08
C LEU A 286 30.32 -15.88 -4.77
N LYS A 287 31.16 -16.63 -5.49
CA LYS A 287 31.35 -18.08 -5.25
C LYS A 287 31.91 -18.41 -3.87
N LYS A 288 32.72 -17.50 -3.30
CA LYS A 288 33.40 -17.74 -2.02
C LYS A 288 32.55 -17.39 -0.81
N TYR A 289 31.77 -16.31 -0.91
CA TYR A 289 31.11 -15.70 0.25
C TYR A 289 29.58 -15.81 0.25
N TYR A 290 28.97 -16.29 -0.83
CA TYR A 290 27.56 -16.64 -0.86
C TYR A 290 27.36 -18.15 -0.63
N PRO A 291 26.42 -18.58 0.26
CA PRO A 291 25.57 -17.75 1.11
C PRO A 291 26.33 -17.14 2.30
N THR A 292 25.88 -15.96 2.76
CA THR A 292 26.52 -15.29 3.90
C THR A 292 26.20 -15.99 5.24
N SER A 293 26.97 -15.71 6.30
CA SER A 293 26.79 -16.41 7.58
C SER A 293 25.67 -15.80 8.44
N VAL A 294 25.74 -14.50 8.72
CA VAL A 294 24.81 -13.82 9.63
C VAL A 294 24.39 -12.47 9.04
N LEU A 295 23.09 -12.22 8.94
CA LEU A 295 22.52 -10.90 8.72
C LEU A 295 22.17 -10.28 10.08
N VAL A 296 22.69 -9.09 10.38
CA VAL A 296 22.41 -8.34 11.62
C VAL A 296 21.53 -7.14 11.30
N THR A 297 20.35 -7.04 11.90
CA THR A 297 19.43 -5.92 11.64
C THR A 297 18.39 -5.72 12.74
N GLY A 298 17.62 -4.63 12.66
CA GLY A 298 16.50 -4.35 13.54
C GLY A 298 15.20 -5.03 13.09
N PHE A 299 14.28 -5.24 14.02
CA PHE A 299 13.01 -5.92 13.71
C PHE A 299 12.10 -5.10 12.77
N ASP A 300 12.32 -3.80 12.67
CA ASP A 300 11.52 -2.86 11.88
C ASP A 300 11.64 -3.09 10.36
N ILE A 301 12.68 -3.77 9.90
CA ILE A 301 12.90 -4.07 8.48
C ILE A 301 12.91 -5.56 8.13
N ILE A 302 12.37 -6.42 9.00
CA ILE A 302 12.18 -7.85 8.70
C ILE A 302 11.38 -8.02 7.41
N PHE A 303 10.25 -7.32 7.28
CA PHE A 303 9.39 -7.44 6.12
C PHE A 303 9.97 -6.74 4.88
N PHE A 304 10.50 -5.53 5.06
CA PHE A 304 11.00 -4.68 3.96
C PHE A 304 12.27 -5.22 3.32
N TRP A 305 13.14 -5.84 4.12
CA TRP A 305 14.49 -6.19 3.69
C TRP A 305 14.80 -7.67 3.84
N VAL A 306 14.70 -8.22 5.05
CA VAL A 306 15.07 -9.63 5.32
C VAL A 306 14.24 -10.57 4.45
N ALA A 307 12.92 -10.43 4.47
CA ALA A 307 12.02 -11.26 3.67
C ALA A 307 12.25 -11.10 2.18
N ARG A 308 12.49 -9.86 1.71
CA ARG A 308 12.78 -9.58 0.30
C ARG A 308 14.09 -10.24 -0.15
N MET A 309 15.15 -10.18 0.67
CA MET A 309 16.42 -10.84 0.41
C MET A 309 16.31 -12.37 0.38
N ILE A 310 15.50 -12.97 1.26
CA ILE A 310 15.26 -14.42 1.23
C ILE A 310 14.56 -14.81 -0.07
N MET A 311 13.50 -14.09 -0.45
CA MET A 311 12.77 -14.35 -1.71
C MET A 311 13.69 -14.24 -2.93
N THR A 312 14.45 -13.15 -3.05
CA THR A 312 15.32 -12.92 -4.22
C THR A 312 16.54 -13.84 -4.23
N GLY A 313 17.10 -14.16 -3.07
CA GLY A 313 18.20 -15.13 -2.95
C GLY A 313 17.77 -16.49 -3.46
N VAL A 314 16.67 -17.03 -2.93
CA VAL A 314 16.16 -18.33 -3.38
C VAL A 314 15.80 -18.29 -4.87
N LYS A 315 15.21 -17.19 -5.35
CA LYS A 315 14.77 -17.09 -6.74
C LYS A 315 15.90 -16.96 -7.77
N PHE A 316 16.95 -16.19 -7.47
CA PHE A 316 17.98 -15.83 -8.45
C PHE A 316 19.29 -16.60 -8.26
N MET A 317 19.53 -17.15 -7.07
CA MET A 317 20.74 -17.88 -6.74
C MET A 317 20.48 -19.37 -6.46
N ASP A 318 19.22 -19.81 -6.44
CA ASP A 318 18.80 -21.17 -6.08
C ASP A 318 19.32 -21.62 -4.69
N ASP A 319 19.62 -20.67 -3.80
CA ASP A 319 20.11 -20.91 -2.43
C ASP A 319 19.68 -19.77 -1.49
N ILE A 320 19.87 -19.95 -0.18
CA ILE A 320 19.53 -18.95 0.84
C ILE A 320 20.51 -17.77 0.81
N PRO A 321 20.11 -16.52 1.14
CA PRO A 321 21.05 -15.40 1.17
C PRO A 321 21.98 -15.38 2.40
N PHE A 322 21.52 -15.94 3.52
CA PHE A 322 22.21 -15.99 4.81
C PHE A 322 21.71 -17.17 5.65
N LYS A 323 22.55 -17.70 6.54
CA LYS A 323 22.19 -18.81 7.43
C LYS A 323 21.45 -18.35 8.68
N ASP A 324 21.92 -17.29 9.33
CA ASP A 324 21.32 -16.74 10.54
C ASP A 324 20.88 -15.28 10.35
N VAL A 325 19.73 -14.91 10.91
CA VAL A 325 19.20 -13.55 10.97
C VAL A 325 19.18 -13.13 12.43
N TYR A 326 20.15 -12.31 12.83
CA TYR A 326 20.21 -11.73 14.16
C TYR A 326 19.42 -10.41 14.22
N ILE A 327 18.34 -10.44 14.98
CA ILE A 327 17.44 -9.30 15.19
C ILE A 327 17.77 -8.66 16.54
N HIS A 328 18.26 -7.42 16.50
CA HIS A 328 18.52 -6.64 17.71
C HIS A 328 17.38 -5.65 18.01
N ALA A 329 17.31 -5.21 19.26
CA ALA A 329 16.38 -4.16 19.68
C ALA A 329 16.71 -2.80 19.03
N LEU A 330 15.71 -1.91 18.97
CA LEU A 330 15.89 -0.54 18.50
C LEU A 330 16.28 0.36 19.67
N VAL A 331 17.23 1.27 19.44
CA VAL A 331 17.59 2.31 20.40
C VAL A 331 16.43 3.30 20.56
N ARG A 332 16.12 3.64 21.80
CA ARG A 332 15.01 4.51 22.19
C ARG A 332 15.53 5.71 22.98
N ASP A 333 14.77 6.80 22.96
CA ASP A 333 15.00 7.95 23.82
C ASP A 333 14.61 7.67 25.29
N GLU A 334 14.83 8.65 26.16
CA GLU A 334 14.52 8.58 27.59
C GLU A 334 13.03 8.40 27.90
N HIS A 335 12.14 8.67 26.93
CA HIS A 335 10.70 8.45 27.03
C HIS A 335 10.26 7.11 26.44
N GLY A 336 11.21 6.27 26.00
CA GLY A 336 10.95 4.96 25.41
C GLY A 336 10.47 5.00 23.96
N GLN A 337 10.56 6.15 23.29
CA GLN A 337 10.22 6.26 21.87
C GLN A 337 11.39 5.84 20.99
N LYS A 338 11.11 5.15 19.88
CA LYS A 338 12.13 4.85 18.85
C LYS A 338 12.85 6.13 18.44
N MET A 339 14.18 6.10 18.41
CA MET A 339 14.97 7.19 17.85
C MET A 339 14.77 7.27 16.34
N SER A 340 14.36 8.42 15.83
CA SER A 340 14.26 8.67 14.38
C SER A 340 14.49 10.14 14.06
N LYS A 341 15.11 10.40 12.90
CA LYS A 341 15.34 11.78 12.43
C LYS A 341 14.04 12.58 12.34
N SER A 342 12.95 11.94 11.94
CA SER A 342 11.62 12.55 11.83
C SER A 342 11.07 13.05 13.19
N LYS A 343 11.43 12.40 14.29
CA LYS A 343 11.02 12.80 15.65
C LYS A 343 11.96 13.82 16.28
N GLY A 344 13.14 14.07 15.69
CA GLY A 344 14.15 14.95 16.26
C GLY A 344 14.79 14.43 17.55
N ASN A 345 14.50 13.19 17.97
CA ASN A 345 14.99 12.59 19.21
C ASN A 345 16.27 11.76 18.99
N VAL A 346 17.11 12.17 18.03
CA VAL A 346 18.35 11.47 17.68
C VAL A 346 19.51 12.11 18.43
N ILE A 347 20.34 11.26 19.02
CA ILE A 347 21.65 11.65 19.55
C ILE A 347 22.70 11.24 18.51
N ASP A 348 23.57 12.18 18.14
CA ASP A 348 24.69 11.86 17.27
C ASP A 348 25.66 10.90 18.00
N PRO A 349 25.95 9.71 17.45
CA PRO A 349 26.88 8.78 18.08
C PRO A 349 28.26 9.40 18.31
N LEU A 350 28.70 10.36 17.49
CA LEU A 350 29.99 11.03 17.65
C LEU A 350 30.05 11.87 18.93
N ILE A 351 28.95 12.53 19.32
CA ILE A 351 28.88 13.29 20.58
C ILE A 351 29.09 12.35 21.77
N MET A 352 28.48 11.16 21.74
CA MET A 352 28.64 10.16 22.80
C MET A 352 30.05 9.57 22.83
N ILE A 353 30.64 9.34 21.65
CA ILE A 353 32.01 8.85 21.50
C ILE A 353 33.01 9.88 22.02
N GLU A 354 32.83 11.17 21.72
CA GLU A 354 33.69 12.24 22.23
C GLU A 354 33.57 12.40 23.75
N SER A 355 32.37 12.22 24.30
CA SER A 355 32.10 12.41 25.72
C SER A 355 32.58 11.23 26.60
N TYR A 356 32.43 9.99 26.11
CA TYR A 356 32.64 8.78 26.93
C TYR A 356 33.65 7.80 26.34
N GLY A 357 34.11 8.02 25.11
CA GLY A 357 35.02 7.13 24.38
C GLY A 357 34.30 6.05 23.56
N THR A 358 34.95 5.65 22.46
CA THR A 358 34.44 4.64 21.51
C THR A 358 34.12 3.31 22.18
N ASP A 359 35.00 2.85 23.09
CA ASP A 359 34.83 1.55 23.74
C ASP A 359 33.65 1.55 24.71
N ALA A 360 33.46 2.62 25.48
CA ALA A 360 32.30 2.76 26.36
C ALA A 360 31.00 2.79 25.56
N PHE A 361 30.96 3.53 24.44
CA PHE A 361 29.79 3.57 23.55
C PHE A 361 29.45 2.19 22.99
N ARG A 362 30.44 1.49 22.40
CA ARG A 362 30.26 0.15 21.83
C ARG A 362 29.86 -0.87 22.88
N PHE A 363 30.51 -0.87 24.04
CA PHE A 363 30.22 -1.79 25.13
C PHE A 363 28.79 -1.60 25.64
N THR A 364 28.36 -0.36 25.82
CA THR A 364 27.00 -0.01 26.25
C THR A 364 25.97 -0.55 25.26
N LEU A 365 26.12 -0.25 23.96
CA LEU A 365 25.18 -0.74 22.94
C LEU A 365 25.16 -2.28 22.87
N ALA A 366 26.31 -2.94 22.93
CA ALA A 366 26.38 -4.40 22.91
C ALA A 366 25.73 -5.03 24.15
N ALA A 367 25.96 -4.48 25.33
CA ALA A 367 25.40 -4.98 26.59
C ALA A 367 23.87 -4.88 26.64
N PHE A 368 23.29 -3.84 26.06
CA PHE A 368 21.84 -3.63 26.01
C PHE A 368 21.15 -4.24 24.79
N ALA A 369 21.89 -4.60 23.73
CA ALA A 369 21.31 -5.24 22.55
C ALA A 369 20.87 -6.70 22.76
N ALA A 370 21.35 -7.34 23.83
CA ALA A 370 21.09 -8.75 24.16
C ALA A 370 20.01 -8.97 25.24
N GLN A 371 19.37 -7.89 25.73
CA GLN A 371 18.36 -7.94 26.80
C GLN A 371 16.93 -7.93 26.27
#